data_AF-A0A9K3M500-F1
#
_entry.id   AF-A0A9K3M500-F1
#
_cell.length_a   1.000
_cell.length_b   1.000
_cell.length_c   1.000
_cell.angle_alpha   90.00
_cell.angle_beta   90.00
_cell.angle_gamma   90.00
#
_symmetry.space_group_name_H-M   'P 1'
#
loop_
_entity.id
_entity.type
_entity.pdbx_description
1 polymer ?
#
loop_
_entity_poly.entity_id
_entity_poly.type
_entity_poly.pdbx_seq_one_letter_code
_entity_poly.pdbx_strand_id
1 'polypeptide(L)'
;MKTLSSNAANGSFVVQTLLWLAAGSAIFAAAYRSTASSWKDDDDNPTGDQDEVTCDPYDARNCCRPDTDQQDIPSHVQRESHKEERRKASVRFLAMKKPMYDNIEMYGPDDVMLCTIGKKKAHWYVHKKGLAEWRTPLVDEGDDRITKISAPPSIRLLFPPKIKKSKLQQVEELECESENGTSNRNVTANPNLYNISHKKNICVACGASTGLMRHYVVPYSYRRLLPTKFKSHLSHDVVLLCLECHICADQAAVEHRDNVYEPKFRTDPTTARAMIPDHQLRHVKSCAQALWKHREKMPPERVIEYEATVQAYLNDKSGSGNETLSTSILQELAQNLETDLPNPNHFPITELVIRSLLSDQDVGEFVRSWRKLFLEILQPRYLPVGWSVESAFENDSYE
;
A
#
# COMPACT_ATOMS: atom_id res chain seq x y z
N MET A 1 -16.12 54.86 43.08
CA MET A 1 -15.78 53.76 44.01
C MET A 1 -15.18 52.65 43.16
N LYS A 2 -13.84 52.57 43.07
CA LYS A 2 -12.98 51.53 43.70
C LYS A 2 -13.47 50.12 43.30
N THR A 3 -12.72 49.29 42.58
CA THR A 3 -11.40 48.74 42.98
C THR A 3 -10.63 48.10 41.80
N LEU A 4 -9.30 48.23 41.91
CA LEU A 4 -8.25 47.38 41.33
C LEU A 4 -8.39 45.91 41.80
N SER A 5 -7.86 44.95 41.03
CA SER A 5 -6.76 44.06 41.48
C SER A 5 -6.53 42.86 40.55
N SER A 6 -5.25 42.52 40.42
CA SER A 6 -4.62 41.35 39.83
C SER A 6 -5.05 40.00 40.43
N ASN A 7 -4.86 38.90 39.69
CA ASN A 7 -3.88 37.87 40.03
C ASN A 7 -3.82 36.71 39.02
N ALA A 8 -2.61 36.17 38.89
CA ALA A 8 -2.19 35.03 38.10
C ALA A 8 -2.75 33.69 38.60
N ALA A 9 -2.82 32.69 37.71
CA ALA A 9 -2.70 31.29 38.09
C ALA A 9 -2.15 30.46 36.90
N ASN A 10 -1.02 29.81 37.18
CA ASN A 10 -0.30 28.86 36.34
C ASN A 10 -1.10 27.57 36.14
N GLY A 11 -1.07 27.02 34.93
CA GLY A 11 -1.54 25.68 34.60
C GLY A 11 -0.44 24.90 33.89
N SER A 12 0.27 24.09 34.67
CA SER A 12 1.30 23.13 34.25
C SER A 12 0.73 22.09 33.27
N PHE A 13 1.40 21.84 32.15
CA PHE A 13 1.19 20.59 31.39
C PHE A 13 2.55 19.95 31.08
N VAL A 14 2.78 18.85 31.80
CA VAL A 14 3.90 17.92 31.64
C VAL A 14 3.71 17.17 30.33
N VAL A 15 4.71 17.19 29.44
CA VAL A 15 4.80 16.19 28.36
C VAL A 15 6.16 15.51 28.45
N GLN A 16 6.08 14.22 28.74
CA GLN A 16 7.17 13.26 28.78
C GLN A 16 7.93 13.20 27.45
N THR A 17 9.24 13.17 27.58
CA THR A 17 10.25 12.87 26.58
C THR A 17 10.06 11.49 25.96
N LEU A 18 10.02 11.41 24.63
CA LEU A 18 10.30 10.19 23.88
C LEU A 18 11.44 10.48 22.89
N LEU A 19 12.58 9.85 23.16
CA LEU A 19 13.77 9.77 22.31
C LEU A 19 13.41 9.09 20.98
N TRP A 20 13.75 9.73 19.86
CA TRP A 20 13.94 9.05 18.57
C TRP A 20 15.39 9.24 18.13
N LEU A 21 16.09 8.12 17.94
CA LEU A 21 17.43 8.07 17.36
C LEU A 21 17.31 8.12 15.83
N ALA A 22 18.09 9.03 15.24
CA ALA A 22 18.28 9.20 13.82
C ALA A 22 19.21 8.14 13.22
N ALA A 23 18.96 7.76 11.96
CA ALA A 23 20.02 7.38 11.01
C ALA A 23 19.52 7.55 9.57
N GLY A 24 20.08 8.53 8.86
CA GLY A 24 19.96 8.67 7.42
C GLY A 24 20.85 7.68 6.68
N SER A 25 20.46 7.37 5.43
CA SER A 25 21.21 6.75 4.30
C SER A 25 20.48 5.57 3.64
N ALA A 26 19.45 5.84 2.83
CA ALA A 26 18.92 4.88 1.84
C ALA A 26 17.86 5.50 0.90
N ILE A 27 18.21 6.50 0.08
CA ILE A 27 17.21 7.28 -0.69
C ILE A 27 16.50 6.48 -1.80
N PHE A 28 16.99 5.32 -2.25
CA PHE A 28 16.26 4.51 -3.25
C PHE A 28 15.43 3.34 -2.67
N ALA A 29 15.61 2.98 -1.40
CA ALA A 29 14.79 1.96 -0.72
C ALA A 29 13.72 2.57 0.21
N ALA A 30 13.81 3.88 0.49
CA ALA A 30 12.88 4.59 1.37
C ALA A 30 11.51 4.87 0.74
N ALA A 31 11.43 5.04 -0.58
CA ALA A 31 10.15 5.25 -1.28
C ALA A 31 9.19 4.05 -1.12
N TYR A 32 9.74 2.82 -1.01
CA TYR A 32 8.96 1.61 -0.79
C TYR A 32 8.54 1.40 0.68
N ARG A 33 9.24 2.00 1.65
CA ARG A 33 8.89 1.88 3.09
C ARG A 33 7.80 2.85 3.54
N SER A 34 7.67 4.01 2.90
CA SER A 34 6.68 5.01 3.31
C SER A 34 5.22 4.57 3.08
N THR A 35 4.96 3.71 2.09
CA THR A 35 3.62 3.15 1.84
C THR A 35 3.36 1.83 2.58
N ALA A 36 4.39 1.19 3.13
CA ALA A 36 4.30 -0.07 3.88
C ALA A 36 4.12 0.10 5.40
N SER A 37 4.19 1.32 5.93
CA SER A 37 4.05 1.60 7.37
C SER A 37 2.59 1.76 7.80
N SER A 38 1.76 0.73 7.60
CA SER A 38 0.54 0.48 8.39
C SER A 38 -0.08 -0.88 8.02
N TRP A 39 0.70 -1.94 8.22
CA TRP A 39 0.16 -3.31 8.24
C TRP A 39 0.39 -3.84 9.65
N LYS A 40 -0.49 -3.45 10.58
CA LYS A 40 -0.68 -4.20 11.83
C LYS A 40 -1.64 -5.32 11.49
N ASP A 41 -1.11 -6.51 11.24
CA ASP A 41 -1.86 -7.73 11.46
C ASP A 41 -1.64 -8.05 12.95
N ASP A 42 -2.69 -7.88 13.76
CA ASP A 42 -2.76 -8.39 15.13
C ASP A 42 -2.82 -9.91 15.06
N ASP A 43 -1.88 -10.61 15.71
CA ASP A 43 -2.10 -11.96 16.26
C ASP A 43 -0.95 -12.31 17.23
N ASP A 44 -1.30 -12.44 18.51
CA ASP A 44 -0.47 -12.93 19.61
C ASP A 44 -0.13 -14.44 19.49
N ASN A 45 1.16 -14.72 19.64
CA ASN A 45 1.97 -15.87 20.13
C ASN A 45 1.28 -17.15 20.76
N PRO A 46 2.02 -18.23 21.16
CA PRO A 46 3.28 -18.86 20.71
C PRO A 46 3.15 -20.37 20.40
N THR A 47 4.24 -20.98 19.88
CA THR A 47 4.88 -22.28 20.28
C THR A 47 5.28 -23.19 19.12
N GLY A 48 6.54 -23.65 19.18
CA GLY A 48 7.01 -24.95 18.66
C GLY A 48 8.03 -24.91 17.51
N ASP A 49 9.32 -24.85 17.86
CA ASP A 49 10.52 -25.54 17.31
C ASP A 49 10.43 -26.22 15.93
N GLN A 50 11.44 -26.29 15.04
CA GLN A 50 12.86 -25.97 14.85
C GLN A 50 13.07 -26.27 13.32
N ASP A 51 13.88 -25.59 12.49
CA ASP A 51 15.34 -25.46 12.50
C ASP A 51 15.75 -24.23 11.67
N GLU A 52 16.54 -23.34 12.27
CA GLU A 52 17.14 -22.17 11.65
C GLU A 52 18.41 -22.54 10.88
N VAL A 53 18.45 -22.26 9.58
CA VAL A 53 19.71 -21.99 8.87
C VAL A 53 19.83 -20.47 8.78
N THR A 54 20.53 -19.87 9.73
CA THR A 54 20.90 -18.45 9.70
C THR A 54 22.02 -18.27 8.67
N CYS A 55 21.71 -17.63 7.54
CA CYS A 55 22.74 -17.07 6.68
C CYS A 55 22.87 -15.56 6.96
N ASP A 56 24.05 -15.19 7.46
CA ASP A 56 24.47 -13.83 7.78
C ASP A 56 24.31 -12.91 6.55
N PRO A 57 23.61 -11.76 6.66
CA PRO A 57 23.43 -10.81 5.57
C PRO A 57 24.72 -10.15 5.04
N TYR A 58 25.86 -10.31 5.73
CA TYR A 58 27.14 -9.70 5.37
C TYR A 58 28.16 -10.67 4.77
N ASP A 59 27.87 -11.98 4.72
CA ASP A 59 28.81 -13.00 4.24
C ASP A 59 28.23 -13.87 3.10
N ALA A 60 27.86 -13.21 2.00
CA ALA A 60 27.45 -13.89 0.76
C ALA A 60 28.66 -14.24 -0.15
N ARG A 61 29.84 -14.49 0.42
CA ARG A 61 31.07 -14.59 -0.37
C ARG A 61 31.52 -16.01 -0.74
N ASN A 62 30.84 -17.08 -0.35
CA ASN A 62 31.44 -18.41 -0.55
C ASN A 62 30.56 -19.62 -0.89
N CYS A 63 29.39 -19.46 -1.51
CA CYS A 63 28.63 -20.62 -2.00
C CYS A 63 28.35 -20.53 -3.51
N CYS A 64 29.10 -21.34 -4.25
CA CYS A 64 28.91 -21.71 -5.67
C CYS A 64 29.43 -20.71 -6.72
N ARG A 65 30.72 -20.81 -7.07
CA ARG A 65 31.22 -20.44 -8.41
C ARG A 65 31.25 -21.69 -9.29
N PRO A 66 30.51 -21.74 -10.42
CA PRO A 66 30.90 -22.59 -11.54
C PRO A 66 32.04 -21.88 -12.27
N ASP A 67 33.21 -22.54 -12.35
CA ASP A 67 34.34 -22.14 -13.19
C ASP A 67 33.91 -22.13 -14.66
N THR A 68 33.67 -20.94 -15.22
CA THR A 68 33.73 -20.70 -16.67
C THR A 68 34.17 -19.26 -16.93
N ASP A 69 35.22 -19.14 -17.76
CA ASP A 69 35.85 -17.94 -18.34
C ASP A 69 35.16 -16.58 -18.10
N GLN A 70 35.65 -15.81 -17.14
CA GLN A 70 35.41 -14.37 -17.03
C GLN A 70 36.58 -13.60 -17.65
N GLN A 71 36.57 -13.46 -18.97
CA GLN A 71 37.40 -12.48 -19.66
C GLN A 71 36.71 -11.10 -19.61
N ASP A 72 37.42 -10.13 -19.02
CA ASP A 72 37.26 -8.66 -19.09
C ASP A 72 35.86 -8.07 -19.31
N ILE A 73 35.03 -8.10 -18.26
CA ILE A 73 33.79 -7.31 -18.20
C ILE A 73 34.10 -5.94 -17.57
N PRO A 74 33.78 -4.79 -18.20
CA PRO A 74 34.03 -3.47 -17.63
C PRO A 74 33.41 -3.27 -16.25
N SER A 75 34.10 -2.56 -15.35
CA SER A 75 33.69 -2.37 -13.94
C SER A 75 32.28 -1.80 -13.77
N HIS A 76 31.82 -0.95 -14.69
CA HIS A 76 30.46 -0.43 -14.68
C HIS A 76 29.42 -1.53 -14.91
N VAL A 77 29.69 -2.48 -15.81
CA VAL A 77 28.78 -3.60 -16.12
C VAL A 77 28.72 -4.56 -14.93
N GLN A 78 29.86 -4.83 -14.28
CA GLN A 78 29.91 -5.62 -13.05
C GLN A 78 29.12 -4.96 -11.91
N ARG A 79 29.17 -3.62 -11.80
CA ARG A 79 28.38 -2.89 -10.80
C ARG A 79 26.88 -2.99 -11.08
N GLU A 80 26.47 -2.89 -12.34
CA GLU A 80 25.06 -3.02 -12.73
C GLU A 80 24.55 -4.46 -12.54
N SER A 81 25.36 -5.49 -12.84
CA SER A 81 24.99 -6.89 -12.59
C SER A 81 24.78 -7.16 -11.10
N HIS A 82 25.68 -6.67 -10.23
CA HIS A 82 25.52 -6.78 -8.77
C HIS A 82 24.26 -6.08 -8.26
N LYS A 83 23.91 -4.90 -8.80
CA LYS A 83 22.66 -4.21 -8.44
C LYS A 83 21.44 -5.05 -8.85
N GLU A 84 21.47 -5.62 -10.05
CA GLU A 84 20.39 -6.45 -10.57
C GLU A 84 20.21 -7.75 -9.79
N GLU A 85 21.31 -8.40 -9.40
CA GLU A 85 21.28 -9.58 -8.52
C GLU A 85 20.68 -9.25 -7.16
N ARG A 86 21.07 -8.14 -6.54
CA ARG A 86 20.46 -7.68 -5.28
C ARG A 86 18.98 -7.36 -5.44
N ARG A 87 18.58 -6.77 -6.57
CA ARG A 87 17.17 -6.49 -6.90
C ARG A 87 16.38 -7.79 -6.98
N LYS A 88 16.86 -8.77 -7.75
CA LYS A 88 16.26 -10.11 -7.88
C LYS A 88 16.18 -10.84 -6.54
N ALA A 89 17.26 -10.80 -5.75
CA ALA A 89 17.29 -11.39 -4.41
C ALA A 89 16.29 -10.72 -3.46
N SER A 90 16.00 -9.44 -3.64
CA SER A 90 15.03 -8.70 -2.80
C SER A 90 13.57 -9.07 -3.12
N VAL A 91 13.27 -9.50 -4.35
CA VAL A 91 11.91 -9.90 -4.78
C VAL A 91 11.31 -10.93 -3.81
N ARG A 92 12.10 -11.90 -3.33
CA ARG A 92 11.63 -12.97 -2.43
C ARG A 92 11.08 -12.44 -1.10
N PHE A 93 11.53 -11.28 -0.65
CA PHE A 93 11.09 -10.66 0.60
C PHE A 93 9.85 -9.78 0.40
N LEU A 94 9.62 -9.30 -0.81
CA LEU A 94 8.47 -8.45 -1.17
C LEU A 94 7.29 -9.25 -1.70
N ALA A 95 7.57 -10.38 -2.34
CA ALA A 95 6.56 -11.24 -2.93
C ALA A 95 5.75 -11.98 -1.87
N MET A 96 4.50 -12.31 -2.23
CA MET A 96 3.66 -13.16 -1.41
C MET A 96 4.26 -14.55 -1.25
N LYS A 97 4.30 -15.05 -0.01
CA LYS A 97 4.78 -16.39 0.31
C LYS A 97 3.77 -17.49 -0.02
N LYS A 98 2.49 -17.14 -0.12
CA LYS A 98 1.37 -18.05 -0.40
C LYS A 98 0.60 -17.56 -1.63
N PRO A 99 -0.02 -18.46 -2.41
CA PRO A 99 -0.93 -18.04 -3.47
C PRO A 99 -2.08 -17.21 -2.89
N MET A 100 -2.59 -16.26 -3.68
CA MET A 100 -3.72 -15.42 -3.28
C MET A 100 -5.06 -16.12 -3.48
N TYR A 101 -5.22 -16.83 -4.60
CA TYR A 101 -6.46 -17.50 -4.96
C TYR A 101 -6.34 -19.01 -4.73
N ASP A 102 -7.13 -19.53 -3.79
CA ASP A 102 -7.32 -20.97 -3.61
C ASP A 102 -8.43 -21.53 -4.52
N ASN A 103 -9.30 -20.66 -5.03
CA ASN A 103 -10.46 -21.00 -5.89
C ASN A 103 -11.36 -22.11 -5.35
N ILE A 104 -11.67 -22.09 -4.05
CA ILE A 104 -12.67 -23.00 -3.47
C ILE A 104 -14.05 -22.51 -3.88
N GLU A 105 -14.85 -23.36 -4.47
CA GLU A 105 -16.18 -23.01 -4.95
C GLU A 105 -17.19 -22.99 -3.79
N MET A 106 -18.03 -21.98 -3.74
CA MET A 106 -19.06 -21.83 -2.71
C MET A 106 -20.45 -21.88 -3.37
N TYR A 107 -21.25 -22.84 -2.95
CA TYR A 107 -22.60 -23.09 -3.44
C TYR A 107 -23.66 -22.68 -2.42
N GLY A 108 -24.83 -22.27 -2.90
CA GLY A 108 -26.03 -22.09 -2.07
C GLY A 108 -26.66 -23.44 -1.70
N PRO A 109 -27.68 -23.44 -0.82
CA PRO A 109 -28.43 -24.66 -0.48
C PRO A 109 -29.18 -25.28 -1.67
N ASP A 110 -29.43 -24.48 -2.70
CA ASP A 110 -30.02 -24.83 -4.00
C ASP A 110 -29.00 -25.38 -5.01
N ASP A 111 -27.76 -25.65 -4.57
CA ASP A 111 -26.63 -26.11 -5.39
C ASP A 111 -26.27 -25.14 -6.54
N VAL A 112 -26.66 -23.86 -6.44
CA VAL A 112 -26.24 -22.79 -7.36
C VAL A 112 -24.89 -22.22 -6.93
N MET A 113 -23.94 -22.10 -7.87
CA MET A 113 -22.62 -21.54 -7.58
C MET A 113 -22.70 -20.03 -7.32
N LEU A 114 -22.26 -19.60 -6.13
CA LEU A 114 -22.33 -18.21 -5.70
C LEU A 114 -21.05 -17.44 -6.02
N CYS A 115 -19.89 -18.01 -5.65
CA CYS A 115 -18.57 -17.44 -5.93
C CYS A 115 -17.44 -18.42 -5.61
N THR A 116 -16.21 -18.00 -5.92
CA THR A 116 -14.96 -18.60 -5.46
C THR A 116 -14.44 -17.87 -4.21
N ILE A 117 -13.91 -18.62 -3.25
CA ILE A 117 -13.38 -18.08 -1.99
C ILE A 117 -11.98 -18.65 -1.67
N GLY A 118 -11.28 -17.99 -0.75
CA GLY A 118 -10.01 -18.46 -0.21
C GLY A 118 -10.20 -19.49 0.90
N LYS A 119 -9.17 -20.31 1.13
CA LYS A 119 -9.14 -21.42 2.10
C LYS A 119 -9.47 -20.99 3.52
N LYS A 120 -8.92 -19.85 3.97
CA LYS A 120 -9.23 -19.29 5.30
C LYS A 120 -10.72 -18.98 5.46
N LYS A 121 -11.37 -18.43 4.43
CA LYS A 121 -12.81 -18.13 4.46
C LYS A 121 -13.62 -19.43 4.47
N ALA A 122 -13.28 -20.40 3.63
CA ALA A 122 -13.95 -21.70 3.61
C ALA A 122 -13.91 -22.38 4.99
N HIS A 123 -12.74 -22.44 5.63
CA HIS A 123 -12.63 -22.99 6.98
C HIS A 123 -13.41 -22.20 8.04
N TRP A 124 -13.50 -20.87 7.91
CA TRP A 124 -14.32 -20.06 8.82
C TRP A 124 -15.81 -20.42 8.71
N TYR A 125 -16.34 -20.55 7.49
CA TYR A 125 -17.75 -20.92 7.28
C TYR A 125 -18.05 -22.33 7.80
N VAL A 126 -17.18 -23.30 7.50
CA VAL A 126 -17.40 -24.70 7.88
C VAL A 126 -17.15 -24.95 9.36
N HIS A 127 -15.95 -24.64 9.86
CA HIS A 127 -15.54 -25.10 11.20
C HIS A 127 -15.81 -24.08 12.29
N LYS A 128 -15.59 -22.78 12.03
CA LYS A 128 -15.77 -21.75 13.08
C LYS A 128 -17.24 -21.39 13.28
N LYS A 129 -18.01 -21.35 12.20
CA LYS A 129 -19.41 -20.91 12.24
C LYS A 129 -20.42 -22.03 12.06
N GLY A 130 -20.04 -23.19 11.52
CA GLY A 130 -20.98 -24.28 11.24
C GLY A 130 -22.08 -23.86 10.25
N LEU A 131 -21.77 -22.94 9.34
CA LEU A 131 -22.71 -22.36 8.38
C LEU A 131 -22.62 -22.98 6.98
N ALA A 132 -21.64 -23.86 6.78
CA ALA A 132 -21.39 -24.54 5.53
C ALA A 132 -20.83 -25.94 5.78
N GLU A 133 -20.91 -26.81 4.78
CA GLU A 133 -20.29 -28.14 4.79
C GLU A 133 -19.38 -28.31 3.57
N TRP A 134 -18.35 -29.15 3.70
CA TRP A 134 -17.52 -29.54 2.56
C TRP A 134 -18.31 -30.49 1.66
N ARG A 135 -18.35 -30.19 0.36
CA ARG A 135 -19.03 -31.04 -0.62
C ARG A 135 -18.04 -32.06 -1.15
N THR A 136 -18.41 -33.34 -1.11
CA THR A 136 -17.67 -34.40 -1.79
C THR A 136 -18.01 -34.37 -3.28
N PRO A 137 -17.03 -34.51 -4.18
CA PRO A 137 -17.30 -34.67 -5.60
C PRO A 137 -18.23 -35.87 -5.83
N LEU A 138 -19.28 -35.70 -6.62
CA LEU A 138 -20.09 -36.82 -7.08
C LEU A 138 -19.19 -37.67 -7.99
N VAL A 139 -18.87 -38.88 -7.53
CA VAL A 139 -18.20 -39.89 -8.35
C VAL A 139 -19.32 -40.69 -9.00
N ASP A 140 -19.38 -40.72 -10.32
CA ASP A 140 -20.36 -41.53 -11.05
C ASP A 140 -19.99 -43.01 -10.85
N GLU A 141 -20.85 -43.81 -10.21
CA GLU A 141 -20.59 -45.24 -9.91
C GLU A 141 -20.77 -46.15 -11.15
N GLY A 142 -20.55 -45.62 -12.36
CA GLY A 142 -20.96 -46.25 -13.63
C GLY A 142 -19.85 -46.79 -14.53
N ASP A 143 -18.57 -46.64 -14.21
CA ASP A 143 -17.49 -47.20 -15.05
C ASP A 143 -16.25 -47.55 -14.21
N ASP A 144 -15.78 -48.79 -14.31
CA ASP A 144 -14.66 -49.42 -13.57
C ASP A 144 -13.28 -48.84 -13.96
N ARG A 145 -13.24 -47.62 -14.47
CA ARG A 145 -12.05 -46.85 -14.81
C ARG A 145 -12.09 -45.52 -14.08
N ILE A 146 -11.76 -45.59 -12.79
CA ILE A 146 -11.55 -44.42 -11.92
C ILE A 146 -10.34 -43.62 -12.43
N THR A 147 -10.52 -42.81 -13.47
CA THR A 147 -9.74 -41.58 -13.59
C THR A 147 -10.28 -40.66 -12.51
N LYS A 148 -9.50 -40.47 -11.43
CA LYS A 148 -9.70 -39.41 -10.43
C LYS A 148 -9.77 -38.06 -11.14
N ILE A 149 -10.93 -37.66 -11.63
CA ILE A 149 -11.20 -36.28 -12.01
C ILE A 149 -11.30 -35.54 -10.68
N SER A 150 -10.19 -34.95 -10.26
CA SER A 150 -10.09 -34.12 -9.06
C SER A 150 -10.97 -32.90 -9.26
N ALA A 151 -12.26 -33.02 -8.96
CA ALA A 151 -13.16 -31.87 -8.93
C ALA A 151 -12.60 -30.81 -7.97
N PRO A 152 -12.82 -29.52 -8.27
CA PRO A 152 -12.33 -28.45 -7.42
C PRO A 152 -12.93 -28.57 -6.00
N PRO A 153 -12.16 -28.22 -4.96
CA PRO A 153 -12.68 -28.20 -3.61
C PRO A 153 -13.87 -27.23 -3.53
N SER A 154 -14.95 -27.68 -2.90
CA SER A 154 -16.17 -26.89 -2.81
C SER A 154 -16.83 -27.01 -1.44
N ILE A 155 -17.54 -25.96 -1.05
CA ILE A 155 -18.39 -25.91 0.15
C ILE A 155 -19.81 -25.54 -0.25
N ARG A 156 -20.79 -26.00 0.55
CA ARG A 156 -22.19 -25.64 0.40
C ARG A 156 -22.68 -24.92 1.65
N LEU A 157 -23.31 -23.76 1.48
CA LEU A 157 -23.95 -23.04 2.56
C LEU A 157 -25.20 -23.78 3.05
N LEU A 158 -25.41 -23.80 4.36
CA LEU A 158 -26.58 -24.42 4.99
C LEU A 158 -27.76 -23.46 5.14
N PHE A 159 -27.64 -22.24 4.58
CA PHE A 159 -28.65 -21.20 4.66
C PHE A 159 -28.73 -20.45 3.32
N PRO A 160 -29.92 -20.01 2.90
CA PRO A 160 -30.07 -19.27 1.66
C PRO A 160 -29.37 -17.91 1.80
N PRO A 161 -28.55 -17.50 0.81
CA PRO A 161 -27.96 -16.18 0.80
C PRO A 161 -29.05 -15.12 0.69
N LYS A 162 -28.89 -14.00 1.40
CA LYS A 162 -29.78 -12.84 1.26
C LYS A 162 -29.51 -12.15 -0.08
N ILE A 163 -30.10 -12.64 -1.16
CA ILE A 163 -30.06 -12.00 -2.49
C ILE A 163 -31.32 -11.13 -2.61
N LYS A 164 -31.19 -9.80 -2.78
CA LYS A 164 -32.34 -8.93 -3.07
C LYS A 164 -32.97 -9.35 -4.42
N LYS A 165 -34.31 -9.39 -4.48
CA LYS A 165 -35.12 -9.90 -5.62
C LYS A 165 -34.78 -9.27 -6.98
N SER A 166 -34.24 -8.04 -7.02
CA SER A 166 -33.83 -7.37 -8.27
C SER A 166 -32.74 -8.14 -9.03
N LYS A 167 -31.94 -8.97 -8.35
CA LYS A 167 -30.91 -9.80 -8.97
C LYS A 167 -31.40 -11.18 -9.40
N LEU A 168 -32.53 -11.64 -8.87
CA LEU A 168 -33.18 -12.90 -9.27
C LEU A 168 -33.98 -12.74 -10.58
N GLN A 169 -34.67 -11.61 -10.76
CA GLN A 169 -35.47 -11.34 -11.97
C GLN A 169 -34.62 -11.31 -13.26
N GLN A 170 -33.37 -10.88 -13.20
CA GLN A 170 -32.46 -10.91 -14.36
C GLN A 170 -31.97 -12.33 -14.71
N VAL A 171 -32.09 -13.30 -13.80
CA VAL A 171 -31.68 -14.69 -14.05
C VAL A 171 -32.86 -15.49 -14.61
N GLU A 172 -34.09 -15.25 -14.16
CA GLU A 172 -35.29 -15.91 -14.69
C GLU A 172 -35.62 -15.54 -16.14
N GLU A 173 -35.35 -14.30 -16.59
CA GLU A 173 -35.57 -13.91 -17.99
C GLU A 173 -34.62 -14.58 -18.99
N LEU A 174 -33.53 -15.22 -18.53
CA LEU A 174 -32.55 -15.88 -19.39
C LEU A 174 -32.85 -17.35 -19.70
N GLU A 175 -33.82 -17.96 -19.02
CA GLU A 175 -34.15 -19.38 -19.20
C GLU A 175 -35.34 -19.61 -20.15
N CYS A 176 -36.01 -18.56 -20.65
CA CYS A 176 -37.23 -18.70 -21.45
C CYS A 176 -37.12 -18.28 -22.93
N GLU A 177 -36.00 -18.49 -23.63
CA GLU A 177 -35.99 -18.37 -25.11
C GLU A 177 -35.15 -19.47 -25.76
N SER A 178 -35.71 -20.68 -25.88
CA SER A 178 -35.16 -21.69 -26.79
C SER A 178 -36.23 -22.52 -27.50
N GLU A 179 -37.20 -21.86 -28.14
CA GLU A 179 -37.95 -22.44 -29.25
C GLU A 179 -38.16 -21.40 -30.34
N ASN A 180 -37.09 -21.06 -31.07
CA ASN A 180 -37.09 -20.96 -32.53
C ASN A 180 -35.74 -20.41 -33.03
N GLY A 181 -35.17 -21.13 -33.99
CA GLY A 181 -33.86 -20.84 -34.55
C GLY A 181 -33.77 -19.48 -35.22
N THR A 182 -32.57 -18.91 -35.12
CA THR A 182 -32.07 -17.63 -35.68
C THR A 182 -32.11 -16.48 -34.69
N SER A 183 -31.02 -16.28 -33.95
CA SER A 183 -30.82 -15.05 -33.18
C SER A 183 -29.33 -14.77 -32.91
N ASN A 184 -28.96 -13.52 -33.14
CA ASN A 184 -27.69 -12.90 -32.79
C ASN A 184 -27.29 -13.22 -31.35
N ARG A 185 -26.07 -13.73 -31.16
CA ARG A 185 -25.49 -13.99 -29.83
C ARG A 185 -25.12 -12.68 -29.13
N ASN A 186 -26.09 -11.92 -28.66
CA ASN A 186 -25.90 -11.06 -27.51
C ASN A 186 -26.06 -11.92 -26.26
N VAL A 187 -25.00 -12.65 -25.92
CA VAL A 187 -24.87 -13.28 -24.60
C VAL A 187 -24.84 -12.16 -23.58
N THR A 188 -25.96 -11.91 -22.92
CA THR A 188 -26.05 -11.05 -21.74
C THR A 188 -25.05 -11.58 -20.71
N ALA A 189 -23.97 -10.82 -20.51
CA ALA A 189 -22.89 -11.19 -19.62
C ALA A 189 -23.43 -11.34 -18.19
N ASN A 190 -23.31 -12.54 -17.61
CA ASN A 190 -23.66 -12.79 -16.22
C ASN A 190 -22.96 -11.74 -15.33
N PRO A 191 -23.70 -10.88 -14.60
CA PRO A 191 -23.12 -9.76 -13.85
C PRO A 191 -22.23 -10.21 -12.68
N ASN A 192 -22.29 -11.49 -12.31
CA ASN A 192 -21.47 -12.09 -11.27
C ASN A 192 -20.30 -12.94 -11.81
N LEU A 193 -20.05 -12.92 -13.13
CA LEU A 193 -19.03 -13.75 -13.79
C LEU A 193 -17.65 -13.64 -13.12
N TYR A 194 -17.26 -12.44 -12.69
CA TYR A 194 -16.00 -12.22 -11.99
C TYR A 194 -15.88 -13.05 -10.70
N ASN A 195 -16.93 -13.14 -9.88
CA ASN A 195 -16.83 -13.80 -8.58
C ASN A 195 -16.88 -15.32 -8.70
N ILE A 196 -17.62 -15.86 -9.68
CA ILE A 196 -17.72 -17.31 -9.94
C ILE A 196 -16.52 -17.87 -10.73
N SER A 197 -15.83 -17.03 -11.49
CA SER A 197 -14.69 -17.49 -12.29
C SER A 197 -13.45 -17.76 -11.42
N HIS A 198 -12.79 -18.89 -11.68
CA HIS A 198 -11.48 -19.22 -11.12
C HIS A 198 -10.42 -18.23 -11.58
N LYS A 199 -9.57 -17.80 -10.64
CA LYS A 199 -8.53 -16.79 -10.88
C LYS A 199 -7.17 -17.43 -10.83
N LYS A 200 -6.30 -17.06 -11.76
CA LYS A 200 -4.93 -17.57 -11.84
C LYS A 200 -4.02 -16.77 -10.91
N ASN A 201 -3.13 -17.44 -10.19
CA ASN A 201 -2.07 -16.80 -9.41
C ASN A 201 -0.90 -16.43 -10.34
N ILE A 202 -1.12 -15.46 -11.23
CA ILE A 202 -0.12 -14.92 -12.16
C ILE A 202 -0.21 -13.41 -12.23
N CYS A 203 0.85 -12.75 -12.69
CA CYS A 203 0.85 -11.33 -13.00
C CYS A 203 -0.16 -11.05 -14.12
N VAL A 204 -1.15 -10.20 -13.86
CA VAL A 204 -2.21 -9.90 -14.84
C VAL A 204 -1.68 -9.17 -16.07
N ALA A 205 -0.52 -8.51 -15.96
CA ALA A 205 0.12 -7.80 -17.06
C ALA A 205 0.96 -8.73 -17.96
N CYS A 206 2.03 -9.30 -17.39
CA CYS A 206 3.02 -10.05 -18.16
C CYS A 206 2.84 -11.59 -18.11
N GLY A 207 2.07 -12.13 -17.17
CA GLY A 207 1.84 -13.58 -17.02
C GLY A 207 2.87 -14.31 -16.14
N ALA A 208 3.81 -13.60 -15.52
CA ALA A 208 4.76 -14.20 -14.58
C ALA A 208 4.03 -14.95 -13.44
N SER A 209 4.53 -16.12 -13.05
CA SER A 209 3.93 -16.98 -12.01
C SER A 209 4.61 -16.86 -10.64
N THR A 210 5.73 -16.15 -10.56
CA THR A 210 6.52 -15.98 -9.35
C THR A 210 6.77 -14.50 -9.06
N GLY A 211 7.21 -14.20 -7.82
CA GLY A 211 7.50 -12.82 -7.44
C GLY A 211 6.25 -11.93 -7.40
N LEU A 212 5.08 -12.52 -7.10
CA LEU A 212 3.80 -11.85 -7.17
C LEU A 212 3.50 -11.02 -5.93
N MET A 213 2.89 -9.86 -6.16
CA MET A 213 2.44 -8.90 -5.15
C MET A 213 0.98 -8.56 -5.39
N ARG A 214 0.27 -8.22 -4.31
CA ARG A 214 -1.06 -7.63 -4.41
C ARG A 214 -0.93 -6.17 -4.81
N HIS A 215 -1.56 -5.80 -5.90
CA HIS A 215 -1.64 -4.43 -6.37
C HIS A 215 -3.08 -3.92 -6.27
N TYR A 216 -3.23 -2.68 -5.82
CA TYR A 216 -4.51 -1.99 -5.72
C TYR A 216 -4.64 -1.05 -6.93
N VAL A 217 -5.56 -1.36 -7.85
CA VAL A 217 -5.81 -0.57 -9.06
C VAL A 217 -6.14 0.88 -8.70
N VAL A 218 -6.97 1.07 -7.67
CA VAL A 218 -7.14 2.37 -7.01
C VAL A 218 -6.14 2.43 -5.85
N PRO A 219 -5.19 3.39 -5.81
CA PRO A 219 -4.16 3.40 -4.79
C PRO A 219 -4.71 3.41 -3.37
N TYR A 220 -4.03 2.70 -2.46
CA TYR A 220 -4.50 2.50 -1.09
C TYR A 220 -4.70 3.82 -0.31
N SER A 221 -3.91 4.85 -0.63
CA SER A 221 -4.03 6.20 -0.05
C SER A 221 -5.43 6.79 -0.24
N TYR A 222 -6.05 6.58 -1.39
CA TYR A 222 -7.43 6.99 -1.70
C TYR A 222 -8.44 6.00 -1.10
N ARG A 223 -8.21 4.70 -1.31
CA ARG A 223 -9.12 3.62 -0.90
C ARG A 223 -9.48 3.68 0.58
N ARG A 224 -8.53 3.99 1.47
CA ARG A 224 -8.77 4.08 2.91
C ARG A 224 -9.73 5.22 3.29
N LEU A 225 -9.74 6.30 2.50
CA LEU A 225 -10.53 7.51 2.72
C LEU A 225 -11.93 7.45 2.11
N LEU A 226 -12.20 6.50 1.21
CA LEU A 226 -13.53 6.32 0.63
C LEU A 226 -14.59 5.97 1.70
N PRO A 227 -15.86 6.37 1.52
CA PRO A 227 -16.97 5.91 2.36
C PRO A 227 -17.11 4.39 2.38
N THR A 228 -17.64 3.84 3.48
CA THR A 228 -17.77 2.38 3.69
C THR A 228 -18.63 1.68 2.64
N LYS A 229 -19.66 2.34 2.11
CA LYS A 229 -20.53 1.80 1.05
C LYS A 229 -19.78 1.40 -0.22
N PHE A 230 -18.64 2.04 -0.49
CA PHE A 230 -17.79 1.73 -1.64
C PHE A 230 -16.69 0.71 -1.33
N LYS A 231 -16.59 0.21 -0.09
CA LYS A 231 -15.50 -0.69 0.31
C LYS A 231 -15.74 -2.16 -0.01
N SER A 232 -16.99 -2.56 -0.25
CA SER A 232 -17.39 -3.96 -0.40
C SER A 232 -17.01 -4.61 -1.75
N HIS A 233 -17.03 -3.84 -2.84
CA HIS A 233 -16.74 -4.33 -4.21
C HIS A 233 -15.25 -4.27 -4.58
N LEU A 234 -14.43 -3.83 -3.65
CA LEU A 234 -13.04 -3.49 -3.92
C LEU A 234 -12.13 -4.71 -4.14
N SER A 235 -12.64 -5.95 -4.10
CA SER A 235 -11.91 -7.16 -4.52
C SER A 235 -11.73 -7.22 -6.03
N HIS A 236 -12.58 -6.53 -6.80
CA HIS A 236 -12.43 -6.35 -8.25
C HIS A 236 -11.19 -5.52 -8.59
N ASP A 237 -10.85 -4.58 -7.72
CA ASP A 237 -9.73 -3.65 -7.89
C ASP A 237 -8.44 -4.10 -7.18
N VAL A 238 -8.36 -5.38 -6.80
CA VAL A 238 -7.13 -6.01 -6.31
C VAL A 238 -6.68 -7.08 -7.28
N VAL A 239 -5.52 -6.85 -7.89
CA VAL A 239 -4.93 -7.73 -8.90
C VAL A 239 -3.54 -8.18 -8.46
N LEU A 240 -2.99 -9.17 -9.17
CA LEU A 240 -1.63 -9.65 -8.94
C LEU A 240 -0.68 -9.08 -10.00
N LEU A 241 0.44 -8.52 -9.55
CA LEU A 241 1.53 -8.06 -10.42
C LEU A 241 2.86 -8.67 -9.96
N CYS A 242 3.79 -8.91 -10.89
CA CYS A 242 5.18 -9.12 -10.52
C CYS A 242 5.83 -7.79 -10.09
N LEU A 243 7.01 -7.85 -9.46
CA LEU A 243 7.71 -6.64 -9.00
C LEU A 243 7.87 -5.58 -10.10
N GLU A 244 8.23 -5.98 -11.32
CA GLU A 244 8.49 -5.03 -12.43
C GLU A 244 7.22 -4.31 -12.87
N CYS A 245 6.13 -5.05 -13.11
CA CYS A 245 4.85 -4.44 -13.45
C CYS A 245 4.28 -3.61 -12.29
N HIS A 246 4.53 -4.01 -11.04
CA HIS A 246 4.11 -3.25 -9.87
C HIS A 246 4.83 -1.90 -9.77
N ILE A 247 6.16 -1.87 -9.97
CA ILE A 247 6.94 -0.62 -9.99
C ILE A 247 6.43 0.30 -11.11
N CYS A 248 6.19 -0.25 -12.31
CA CYS A 248 5.66 0.51 -13.44
C CYS A 248 4.29 1.13 -13.11
N ALA A 249 3.38 0.36 -12.53
CA ALA A 249 2.06 0.85 -12.13
C ALA A 249 2.14 1.93 -11.03
N ASP A 250 2.97 1.71 -10.00
CA ASP A 250 3.14 2.67 -8.91
C ASP A 250 3.75 3.99 -9.39
N GLN A 251 4.76 3.91 -10.26
CA GLN A 251 5.39 5.10 -10.83
C GLN A 251 4.38 5.90 -11.65
N ALA A 252 3.62 5.24 -12.52
CA ALA A 252 2.60 5.90 -13.32
C ALA A 252 1.45 6.46 -12.47
N ALA A 253 1.10 5.82 -11.35
CA ALA A 253 0.14 6.37 -10.39
C ALA A 253 0.66 7.66 -9.71
N VAL A 254 1.96 7.70 -9.38
CA VAL A 254 2.62 8.91 -8.87
C VAL A 254 2.63 10.02 -9.92
N GLU A 255 3.03 9.71 -11.15
CA GLU A 255 3.04 10.66 -12.26
C GLU A 255 1.64 11.20 -12.55
N HIS A 256 0.60 10.35 -12.55
CA HIS A 256 -0.79 10.78 -12.72
C HIS A 256 -1.23 11.73 -11.60
N ARG A 257 -0.91 11.40 -10.34
CA ARG A 257 -1.21 12.28 -9.21
C ARG A 257 -0.52 13.64 -9.37
N ASP A 258 0.76 13.64 -9.69
CA ASP A 258 1.57 14.86 -9.74
C ASP A 258 1.23 15.73 -10.96
N ASN A 259 0.93 15.12 -12.11
CA ASN A 259 0.64 15.84 -13.36
C ASN A 259 -0.84 16.18 -13.56
N VAL A 260 -1.77 15.42 -12.98
CA VAL A 260 -3.22 15.61 -13.18
C VAL A 260 -3.88 16.14 -11.93
N TYR A 261 -3.65 15.53 -10.77
CA TYR A 261 -4.39 15.90 -9.56
C TYR A 261 -3.80 17.11 -8.86
N GLU A 262 -2.48 17.17 -8.72
CA GLU A 262 -1.80 18.31 -8.07
C GLU A 262 -2.22 19.65 -8.68
N PRO A 263 -2.10 19.90 -10.01
CA PRO A 263 -2.50 21.18 -10.60
C PRO A 263 -4.02 21.39 -10.63
N LYS A 264 -4.82 20.32 -10.66
CA LYS A 264 -6.29 20.43 -10.74
C LYS A 264 -6.93 20.78 -9.40
N PHE A 265 -6.43 20.20 -8.31
CA PHE A 265 -7.09 20.30 -6.99
C PHE A 265 -6.36 21.23 -6.03
N ARG A 266 -5.05 21.46 -6.20
CA ARG A 266 -4.31 22.40 -5.35
C ARG A 266 -4.37 23.81 -5.93
N THR A 267 -5.28 24.61 -5.38
CA THR A 267 -5.42 26.03 -5.72
C THR A 267 -4.49 26.93 -4.91
N ASP A 268 -4.19 26.57 -3.65
CA ASP A 268 -3.30 27.32 -2.76
C ASP A 268 -1.89 26.69 -2.72
N PRO A 269 -0.86 27.36 -3.28
CA PRO A 269 0.52 26.88 -3.28
C PRO A 269 1.10 26.67 -1.88
N THR A 270 0.61 27.38 -0.87
CA THR A 270 1.13 27.28 0.51
C THR A 270 0.85 25.92 1.14
N THR A 271 -0.15 25.19 0.63
CA THR A 271 -0.55 23.87 1.15
C THR A 271 0.29 22.71 0.61
N ALA A 272 1.11 22.96 -0.42
CA ALA A 272 1.81 21.92 -1.18
C ALA A 272 2.90 21.20 -0.38
N ARG A 273 3.76 21.96 0.29
CA ARG A 273 4.95 21.42 0.93
C ARG A 273 4.60 20.92 2.33
N ALA A 274 4.93 19.67 2.64
CA ALA A 274 4.76 19.12 3.99
C ALA A 274 5.72 19.77 4.99
N MET A 275 6.90 20.17 4.53
CA MET A 275 7.94 20.81 5.34
C MET A 275 8.32 22.16 4.73
N ILE A 276 8.40 23.20 5.57
CA ILE A 276 8.84 24.54 5.20
C ILE A 276 10.22 24.81 5.78
N PRO A 277 11.17 25.31 4.97
CA PRO A 277 12.47 25.71 5.47
C PRO A 277 12.34 26.92 6.40
N ASP A 278 12.83 26.79 7.63
CA ASP A 278 12.98 27.91 8.55
C ASP A 278 14.36 28.56 8.32
N HIS A 279 14.34 29.77 7.75
CA HIS A 279 15.56 30.49 7.43
C HIS A 279 16.38 30.87 8.67
N GLN A 280 15.73 31.13 9.81
CA GLN A 280 16.41 31.47 11.05
C GLN A 280 17.10 30.23 11.62
N LEU A 281 16.41 29.09 11.69
CA LEU A 281 17.01 27.83 12.16
C LEU A 281 18.14 27.34 11.26
N ARG A 282 18.01 27.49 9.93
CA ARG A 282 19.09 27.21 8.98
C ARG A 282 20.32 28.09 9.24
N HIS A 283 20.10 29.37 9.51
CA HIS A 283 21.17 30.29 9.84
C HIS A 283 21.86 29.89 11.16
N VAL A 284 21.09 29.61 12.22
CA VAL A 284 21.60 29.12 13.50
C VAL A 284 22.43 27.84 13.32
N LYS A 285 21.92 26.86 12.56
CA LYS A 285 22.64 25.62 12.26
C LYS A 285 23.96 25.89 11.54
N SER A 286 23.96 26.79 10.56
CA SER A 286 25.15 27.20 9.82
C SER A 286 26.19 27.87 10.73
N CYS A 287 25.76 28.79 11.59
CA CYS A 287 26.64 29.48 12.56
C CYS A 287 27.24 28.49 13.57
N ALA A 288 26.42 27.59 14.12
CA ALA A 288 26.89 26.53 15.02
C ALA A 288 27.91 25.61 14.34
N GLN A 289 27.67 25.22 13.09
CA GLN A 289 28.60 24.39 12.32
C GLN A 289 29.92 25.11 12.02
N ALA A 290 29.88 26.41 11.70
CA ALA A 290 31.07 27.21 11.43
C ALA A 290 31.92 27.37 12.71
N LEU A 291 31.29 27.69 13.84
CA LEU A 291 31.95 27.73 15.15
C LEU A 291 32.53 26.38 15.54
N TRP A 292 31.79 25.28 15.34
CA TRP A 292 32.27 23.95 15.71
C TRP A 292 33.50 23.51 14.90
N LYS A 293 33.53 23.76 13.58
CA LYS A 293 34.58 23.25 12.68
C LYS A 293 35.76 24.20 12.49
N HIS A 294 35.55 25.51 12.59
CA HIS A 294 36.49 26.50 12.09
C HIS A 294 36.79 27.65 13.05
N ARG A 295 36.36 27.59 14.33
CA ARG A 295 36.50 28.69 15.31
C ARG A 295 37.84 29.41 15.27
N GLU A 296 38.94 28.65 15.34
CA GLU A 296 40.30 29.17 15.44
C GLU A 296 40.80 29.90 14.19
N LYS A 297 40.19 29.62 13.02
CA LYS A 297 40.58 30.19 11.73
C LYS A 297 39.66 31.34 11.29
N MET A 298 38.60 31.62 12.05
CA MET A 298 37.64 32.68 11.71
C MET A 298 38.11 34.05 12.22
N PRO A 299 37.81 35.14 11.50
CA PRO A 299 37.99 36.49 12.02
C PRO A 299 37.24 36.67 13.35
N PRO A 300 37.82 37.36 14.34
CA PRO A 300 37.24 37.49 15.68
C PRO A 300 35.85 38.14 15.64
N GLU A 301 35.62 39.07 14.72
CA GLU A 301 34.31 39.71 14.52
C GLU A 301 33.21 38.71 14.12
N ARG A 302 33.54 37.74 13.26
CA ARG A 302 32.59 36.68 12.82
C ARG A 302 32.31 35.66 13.92
N VAL A 303 33.30 35.36 14.76
CA VAL A 303 33.12 34.50 15.94
C VAL A 303 32.07 35.12 16.87
N ILE A 304 32.20 36.42 17.18
CA ILE A 304 31.27 37.14 18.05
C ILE A 304 29.86 37.15 17.46
N GLU A 305 29.72 37.43 16.16
CA GLU A 305 28.43 37.43 15.46
C GLU A 305 27.73 36.06 15.52
N TYR A 306 28.48 34.99 15.23
CA TYR A 306 27.93 33.64 15.22
C TYR A 306 27.59 33.15 16.62
N GLU A 307 28.42 33.48 17.63
CA GLU A 307 28.15 33.17 19.03
C GLU A 307 26.88 33.88 19.51
N ALA A 308 26.72 35.17 19.19
CA ALA A 308 25.51 35.92 19.50
C ALA A 308 24.26 35.28 18.87
N THR A 309 24.34 34.87 17.61
CA THR A 309 23.24 34.20 16.89
C THR A 309 22.83 32.89 17.57
N VAL A 310 23.80 32.03 17.88
CA VAL A 310 23.52 30.72 18.52
C VAL A 310 23.02 30.91 19.95
N GLN A 311 23.57 31.88 20.68
CA GLN A 311 23.18 32.15 22.06
C GLN A 311 21.78 32.76 22.16
N ALA A 312 21.40 33.62 21.21
CA ALA A 312 20.03 34.12 21.11
C ALA A 312 19.01 32.98 20.94
N TYR A 313 19.30 32.00 20.07
CA TYR A 313 18.46 30.82 19.89
C TYR A 313 18.37 29.95 21.15
N LEU A 314 19.50 29.71 21.84
CA LEU A 314 19.51 28.92 23.08
C LEU A 314 18.72 29.59 24.20
N ASN A 315 18.82 30.92 24.32
CA ASN A 315 18.08 31.68 25.32
C ASN A 315 16.57 31.61 25.11
N ASP A 316 16.12 31.67 23.85
CA ASP A 316 14.70 31.55 23.48
C ASP A 316 14.15 30.13 23.75
N LYS A 317 14.97 29.09 23.54
CA LYS A 317 14.63 27.68 23.81
C LYS A 317 14.61 27.31 25.29
N SER A 318 15.57 27.78 26.08
CA SER A 318 15.83 27.29 27.44
C SER A 318 15.23 28.16 28.53
N GLY A 319 14.75 29.37 28.23
CA GLY A 319 14.14 30.30 29.20
C GLY A 319 15.06 30.73 30.37
N SER A 320 16.32 30.31 30.35
CA SER A 320 17.34 30.56 31.38
C SER A 320 18.59 31.09 30.69
N GLY A 321 18.84 32.39 30.85
CA GLY A 321 19.99 33.08 30.27
C GLY A 321 21.24 32.77 31.08
N ASN A 322 22.04 31.81 30.61
CA ASN A 322 23.52 31.74 30.71
C ASN A 322 24.02 30.29 30.59
N GLU A 323 23.59 29.56 29.56
CA GLU A 323 24.31 28.36 29.16
C GLU A 323 25.58 28.78 28.39
N THR A 324 26.75 28.38 28.88
CA THR A 324 28.02 28.69 28.22
C THR A 324 28.13 27.87 26.93
N LEU A 325 28.39 28.53 25.80
CA LEU A 325 28.57 27.89 24.49
C LEU A 325 29.73 26.89 24.52
N SER A 326 29.41 25.63 24.78
CA SER A 326 30.37 24.53 24.79
C SER A 326 30.50 23.90 23.42
N THR A 327 31.64 23.27 23.14
CA THR A 327 31.89 22.57 21.88
C THR A 327 30.87 21.46 21.62
N SER A 328 30.35 20.81 22.67
CA SER A 328 29.33 19.76 22.55
C SER A 328 27.98 20.33 22.11
N ILE A 329 27.56 21.49 22.65
CA ILE A 329 26.30 22.16 22.23
C ILE A 329 26.39 22.58 20.76
N LEU A 330 27.53 23.16 20.36
CA LEU A 330 27.75 23.57 18.96
C LEU A 330 27.70 22.37 18.00
N GLN A 331 28.31 21.25 18.39
CA GLN A 331 28.26 20.02 17.61
C GLN A 331 26.83 19.48 17.50
N GLU A 332 26.09 19.47 18.61
CA GLU A 332 24.72 18.99 18.66
C GLU A 332 23.81 19.81 17.74
N LEU A 333 23.86 21.14 17.83
CA LEU A 333 23.10 22.02 16.95
C LEU A 333 23.49 21.85 15.47
N ALA A 334 24.79 21.76 15.18
CA ALA A 334 25.28 21.58 13.83
C ALA A 334 24.80 20.27 13.18
N GLN A 335 24.67 19.19 13.95
CA GLN A 335 24.31 17.87 13.43
C GLN A 335 22.79 17.65 13.45
N ASN A 336 22.13 18.02 14.55
CA ASN A 336 20.80 17.53 14.87
C ASN A 336 19.72 18.62 14.86
N LEU A 337 20.07 19.90 14.71
CA LEU A 337 19.05 20.95 14.60
C LEU A 337 18.18 20.70 13.35
N GLU A 338 16.90 20.44 13.56
CA GLU A 338 15.89 20.38 12.52
C GLU A 338 15.59 21.79 12.04
N THR A 339 15.82 22.03 10.75
CA THR A 339 15.67 23.37 10.15
C THR A 339 14.51 23.45 9.17
N ASP A 340 13.86 22.33 8.92
CA ASP A 340 12.66 22.25 8.10
C ASP A 340 11.53 21.90 9.08
N LEU A 341 10.54 22.78 9.19
CA LEU A 341 9.43 22.64 10.13
C LEU A 341 8.18 22.10 9.43
N PRO A 342 7.30 21.38 10.14
CA PRO A 342 6.03 20.94 9.58
C PRO A 342 5.21 22.15 9.15
N ASN A 343 4.69 22.11 7.93
CA ASN A 343 3.81 23.15 7.45
C ASN A 343 2.41 22.97 8.06
N PRO A 344 1.91 23.91 8.88
CA PRO A 344 0.59 23.80 9.50
C PRO A 344 -0.55 23.82 8.47
N ASN A 345 -0.32 24.40 7.29
CA ASN A 345 -1.27 24.47 6.20
C ASN A 345 -1.11 23.31 5.21
N HIS A 346 -0.20 22.37 5.45
CA HIS A 346 -0.03 21.23 4.55
C HIS A 346 -1.30 20.41 4.52
N PHE A 347 -1.77 20.16 3.30
CA PHE A 347 -2.92 19.33 3.07
C PHE A 347 -2.60 18.27 2.00
N PRO A 348 -2.66 16.96 2.35
CA PRO A 348 -2.35 15.90 1.41
C PRO A 348 -3.25 15.97 0.18
N ILE A 349 -2.67 15.89 -1.02
CA ILE A 349 -3.44 15.93 -2.28
C ILE A 349 -4.50 14.81 -2.33
N THR A 350 -4.20 13.68 -1.71
CA THR A 350 -5.13 12.54 -1.62
C THR A 350 -6.44 12.96 -0.95
N GLU A 351 -6.38 13.76 0.11
CA GLU A 351 -7.57 14.24 0.80
C GLU A 351 -8.30 15.33 0.01
N LEU A 352 -7.59 16.21 -0.71
CA LEU A 352 -8.24 17.20 -1.60
C LEU A 352 -9.08 16.52 -2.67
N VAL A 353 -8.50 15.51 -3.32
CA VAL A 353 -9.19 14.72 -4.35
C VAL A 353 -10.43 14.06 -3.76
N ILE A 354 -10.33 13.37 -2.62
CA ILE A 354 -11.47 12.68 -2.01
C ILE A 354 -12.56 13.66 -1.57
N ARG A 355 -12.20 14.81 -0.99
CA ARG A 355 -13.17 15.85 -0.60
C ARG A 355 -13.88 16.51 -1.79
N SER A 356 -13.27 16.45 -2.97
CA SER A 356 -13.89 16.97 -4.19
C SER A 356 -14.95 16.03 -4.80
N LEU A 357 -15.04 14.78 -4.33
CA LEU A 357 -16.04 13.82 -4.77
C LEU A 357 -17.33 14.03 -3.96
N LEU A 358 -18.30 14.75 -4.54
CA LEU A 358 -19.49 15.23 -3.83
C LEU A 358 -20.67 14.24 -3.94
N SER A 359 -20.66 13.39 -4.96
CA SER A 359 -21.71 12.44 -5.27
C SER A 359 -21.18 11.02 -5.46
N ASP A 360 -22.09 10.04 -5.43
CA ASP A 360 -21.74 8.63 -5.69
C ASP A 360 -21.28 8.42 -7.13
N GLN A 361 -21.84 9.20 -8.06
CA GLN A 361 -21.40 9.25 -9.45
C GLN A 361 -19.94 9.70 -9.55
N ASP A 362 -19.53 10.74 -8.81
CA ASP A 362 -18.14 11.23 -8.82
C ASP A 362 -17.18 10.15 -8.32
N VAL A 363 -17.56 9.41 -7.28
CA VAL A 363 -16.77 8.27 -6.77
C VAL A 363 -16.66 7.17 -7.82
N GLY A 364 -17.75 6.86 -8.50
CA GLY A 364 -17.78 5.90 -9.61
C GLY A 364 -16.85 6.30 -10.75
N GLU A 365 -16.92 7.56 -11.20
CA GLU A 365 -16.05 8.10 -12.24
C GLU A 365 -14.59 8.12 -11.80
N PHE A 366 -14.31 8.47 -10.55
CA PHE A 366 -12.97 8.38 -9.98
C PHE A 366 -12.41 6.95 -10.04
N VAL A 367 -13.17 5.95 -9.58
CA VAL A 367 -12.74 4.54 -9.64
C VAL A 367 -12.54 4.08 -11.08
N ARG A 368 -13.48 4.39 -11.98
CA ARG A 368 -13.35 4.06 -13.42
C ARG A 368 -12.12 4.70 -14.04
N SER A 369 -11.80 5.95 -13.67
CA SER A 369 -10.62 6.65 -14.19
C SER A 369 -9.32 5.91 -13.83
N TRP A 370 -9.20 5.41 -12.61
CA TRP A 370 -8.07 4.58 -12.18
C TRP A 370 -8.01 3.23 -12.91
N ARG A 371 -9.16 2.59 -13.12
CA ARG A 371 -9.24 1.34 -13.92
C ARG A 371 -8.78 1.57 -15.36
N LYS A 372 -9.19 2.66 -15.99
CA LYS A 372 -8.75 3.03 -17.35
C LYS A 372 -7.25 3.31 -17.39
N LEU A 373 -6.76 4.13 -16.47
CA LEU A 373 -5.33 4.43 -16.34
C LEU A 373 -4.51 3.13 -16.17
N PHE A 374 -4.95 2.20 -15.33
CA PHE A 374 -4.31 0.90 -15.15
C PHE A 374 -4.22 0.10 -16.45
N LEU A 375 -5.28 0.07 -17.25
CA LEU A 375 -5.27 -0.59 -18.56
C LEU A 375 -4.31 0.11 -19.53
N GLU A 376 -4.33 1.44 -19.56
CA GLU A 376 -3.48 2.25 -20.44
C GLU A 376 -1.99 2.01 -20.16
N ILE A 377 -1.59 2.02 -18.89
CA ILE A 377 -0.19 1.86 -18.46
C ILE A 377 0.31 0.44 -18.71
N LEU A 378 -0.43 -0.58 -18.27
CA LEU A 378 0.09 -1.94 -18.22
C LEU A 378 -0.33 -2.84 -19.38
N GLN A 379 -1.35 -2.45 -20.14
CA GLN A 379 -1.93 -3.25 -21.25
C GLN A 379 -2.07 -4.73 -20.88
N PRO A 380 -2.82 -5.05 -19.79
CA PRO A 380 -2.74 -6.36 -19.19
C PRO A 380 -3.37 -7.45 -20.05
N ARG A 381 -2.66 -8.59 -20.18
CA ARG A 381 -3.05 -9.71 -21.06
C ARG A 381 -3.76 -10.85 -20.33
N TYR A 382 -3.71 -10.86 -19.01
CA TYR A 382 -4.15 -11.96 -18.15
C TYR A 382 -5.09 -11.50 -17.04
N LEU A 383 -5.92 -10.50 -17.32
CA LEU A 383 -6.96 -10.07 -16.39
C LEU A 383 -7.93 -11.22 -16.08
N PRO A 384 -8.46 -11.31 -14.85
CA PRO A 384 -9.46 -12.31 -14.51
C PRO A 384 -10.70 -12.19 -15.40
N VAL A 385 -11.32 -13.33 -15.69
CA VAL A 385 -12.59 -13.38 -16.44
C VAL A 385 -13.65 -12.56 -15.70
N GLY A 386 -14.40 -11.74 -16.44
CA GLY A 386 -15.39 -10.82 -15.87
C GLY A 386 -14.81 -9.53 -15.29
N TRP A 387 -13.48 -9.34 -15.29
CA TRP A 387 -12.90 -8.04 -14.92
C TRP A 387 -13.27 -6.99 -15.97
N SER A 388 -13.80 -5.85 -15.52
CA SER A 388 -14.23 -4.76 -16.40
C SER A 388 -14.09 -3.41 -15.70
N VAL A 389 -13.82 -2.37 -16.49
CA VAL A 389 -13.86 -0.96 -16.05
C VAL A 389 -15.25 -0.60 -15.50
N GLU A 390 -16.30 -1.11 -16.15
CA GLU A 390 -17.70 -0.79 -15.86
C GLU A 390 -18.32 -1.68 -14.77
N SER A 391 -17.52 -2.53 -14.11
CA SER A 391 -18.03 -3.32 -12.99
C SER A 391 -18.60 -2.41 -11.91
N ALA A 392 -19.78 -2.77 -11.40
CA ALA A 392 -20.46 -2.04 -10.34
C ALA A 392 -19.53 -1.81 -9.14
N PHE A 393 -19.64 -0.61 -8.55
CA PHE A 393 -18.85 -0.15 -7.40
C PHE A 393 -19.72 0.11 -6.17
N GLU A 394 -21.05 0.09 -6.33
CA GLU A 394 -22.03 0.25 -5.25
C GLU A 394 -22.56 -1.09 -4.77
N ASN A 395 -22.80 -1.11 -3.47
CA ASN A 395 -23.31 -2.25 -2.75
C ASN A 395 -24.79 -2.00 -2.49
N ASP A 396 -25.68 -2.53 -3.33
CA ASP A 396 -27.16 -2.43 -3.19
C ASP A 396 -27.70 -3.05 -1.87
N SER A 397 -26.81 -3.53 -0.99
CA SER A 397 -27.08 -4.39 0.15
C SER A 397 -27.22 -3.66 1.50
N TYR A 398 -27.06 -2.33 1.56
CA TYR A 398 -27.17 -1.55 2.80
C TYR A 398 -28.26 -0.47 2.78
N GLU A 399 -29.40 -0.81 2.20
CA GLU A 399 -30.70 -0.20 2.55
C GLU A 399 -31.60 -1.26 3.18
#